data_AF-A0A6V7HKK3-F1
#
_entry.id   AF-A0A6V7HKK3-F1
#
_cell.length_a   1.000
_cell.length_b   1.000
_cell.length_c   1.000
_cell.angle_alpha   90.00
_cell.angle_beta   90.00
_cell.angle_gamma   90.00
#
_symmetry.space_group_name_H-M   'P 1'
#
loop_
_entity.id
_entity.type
_entity.pdbx_description
1 polymer ?
#
loop_
_entity_poly.entity_id
_entity_poly.type
_entity_poly.pdbx_seq_one_letter_code
_entity_poly.pdbx_strand_id
1 'polypeptide(L)' 'ARFAHIQSKVGLTTILRDHKVDVCEKTTIPYKLDKRVFFLRMDGGVNLKISKVQ' A
#
# COMPACT_ATOMS: atom_id res chain seq x y z
N ALA A 1 -16.94 -1.80 11.18
CA ALA A 1 -16.72 -2.18 9.76
C ALA A 1 -17.00 -1.06 8.77
N ARG A 2 -18.18 -0.40 8.82
CA ARG A 2 -18.59 0.63 7.83
C ARG A 2 -17.58 1.75 7.62
N PHE A 3 -17.00 2.29 8.71
CA PHE A 3 -15.97 3.32 8.65
C PHE A 3 -14.69 2.84 7.93
N ALA A 4 -14.13 1.69 8.33
CA ALA A 4 -12.91 1.15 7.69
C ALA A 4 -13.09 0.89 6.19
N HIS A 5 -14.26 0.40 5.76
CA HIS A 5 -14.56 0.23 4.34
C HIS A 5 -14.57 1.55 3.57
N ILE A 6 -15.22 2.59 4.12
CA ILE A 6 -15.28 3.90 3.47
C ILE A 6 -13.89 4.54 3.48
N GLN A 7 -13.18 4.51 4.61
CA GLN A 7 -11.84 5.06 4.76
C GLN A 7 -10.85 4.44 3.77
N SER A 8 -10.87 3.11 3.62
CA SER A 8 -9.98 2.41 2.69
C SER A 8 -10.27 2.78 1.24
N LYS A 9 -11.57 2.86 0.86
CA LYS A 9 -11.97 3.25 -0.50
C LYS A 9 -11.59 4.68 -0.82
N VAL A 10 -11.93 5.63 0.07
CA VAL A 10 -11.62 7.05 -0.13
C VAL A 10 -10.10 7.25 -0.19
N GLY A 11 -9.34 6.65 0.74
CA GLY A 11 -7.89 6.75 0.74
C GLY A 11 -7.26 6.21 -0.54
N LEU A 12 -7.70 5.03 -1.01
CA LEU A 12 -7.18 4.46 -2.25
C LEU A 12 -7.55 5.31 -3.47
N THR A 13 -8.80 5.74 -3.59
CA THR A 13 -9.26 6.58 -4.71
C THR A 13 -8.50 7.89 -4.77
N THR A 14 -8.26 8.55 -3.64
CA THR A 14 -7.50 9.82 -3.60
C THR A 14 -6.05 9.62 -4.06
N ILE A 15 -5.38 8.55 -3.62
CA ILE A 15 -4.01 8.27 -4.05
C ILE A 15 -3.95 7.97 -5.54
N LEU A 16 -4.79 7.05 -6.03
CA LEU A 16 -4.77 6.60 -7.42
C LEU A 16 -5.24 7.67 -8.42
N ARG A 17 -6.01 8.67 -7.98
CA ARG A 17 -6.49 9.76 -8.83
C ARG A 17 -5.35 10.69 -9.25
N ASP A 18 -4.51 11.08 -8.30
CA ASP A 18 -3.52 12.14 -8.51
C ASP A 18 -2.07 11.61 -8.54
N HIS A 19 -1.86 10.33 -8.23
CA HIS A 19 -0.53 9.73 -8.15
C HIS A 19 -0.45 8.40 -8.90
N LYS A 20 0.65 8.26 -9.65
CA LYS A 20 1.12 7.00 -10.20
C LYS A 20 1.91 6.26 -9.12
N VAL A 21 1.62 4.97 -8.96
CA VAL A 21 2.26 4.09 -7.99
C VAL A 21 3.00 2.99 -8.76
N ASP A 22 4.32 2.99 -8.68
CA ASP A 22 5.21 2.04 -9.34
C ASP A 22 5.98 1.17 -8.32
N VAL A 23 6.44 0.00 -8.78
CA VAL A 23 7.35 -0.88 -8.03
C VAL A 23 8.75 -0.25 -7.96
N CYS A 24 9.46 -0.47 -6.85
CA CYS A 24 10.84 -0.04 -6.67
C CYS A 24 11.76 -1.21 -6.27
N GLU A 25 13.06 -0.96 -6.24
CA GLU A 25 14.09 -1.96 -5.87
C GLU A 25 13.87 -2.58 -4.48
N LYS A 26 13.15 -1.88 -3.60
CA LYS A 26 12.85 -2.31 -2.23
C LYS A 26 11.49 -3.01 -2.09
N THR A 27 10.72 -3.14 -3.17
CA THR A 27 9.40 -3.78 -3.12
C THR A 27 9.58 -5.29 -2.98
N THR A 28 9.05 -5.87 -1.90
CA THR A 28 9.08 -7.32 -1.68
C THR A 28 8.12 -8.03 -2.63
N ILE A 29 8.68 -8.64 -3.67
CA ILE A 29 7.94 -9.47 -4.65
C ILE A 29 8.68 -10.81 -4.78
N PRO A 30 8.05 -11.96 -4.48
CA PRO A 30 6.64 -12.15 -4.11
C PRO A 30 6.31 -11.66 -2.70
N TYR A 31 5.01 -11.45 -2.43
CA TYR A 31 4.50 -11.06 -1.11
C TYR A 31 4.99 -12.03 -0.02
N LYS A 32 5.55 -11.47 1.07
CA LYS A 32 5.95 -12.22 2.27
C LYS A 32 5.29 -11.60 3.49
N LEU A 33 4.68 -12.44 4.31
CA LEU A 33 4.08 -12.04 5.58
C LEU A 33 5.16 -11.86 6.65
N ASP A 34 5.08 -10.77 7.42
CA ASP A 34 5.92 -10.61 8.61
C ASP A 34 5.38 -11.51 9.74
N LYS A 35 6.13 -12.57 10.05
CA LYS A 35 5.77 -13.55 11.09
C LYS A 35 6.02 -13.06 12.52
N ARG A 36 6.63 -11.88 12.70
CA ARG A 36 6.99 -11.34 14.02
C ARG A 36 5.90 -10.47 14.64
N VAL A 37 4.86 -10.13 13.89
CA VAL A 37 3.81 -9.21 14.31
C VAL A 37 2.45 -9.90 14.34
N PHE A 38 1.59 -9.47 15.27
CA PHE A 38 0.28 -10.09 15.50
C PHE A 38 -0.72 -9.83 14.35
N PHE A 39 -0.60 -8.69 13.67
CA PHE A 39 -1.50 -8.28 12.58
C PHE A 39 -0.88 -8.52 11.20
N LEU A 40 -1.72 -8.71 10.18
CA LEU A 40 -1.29 -8.97 8.81
C LEU A 40 -0.49 -7.80 8.25
N ARG A 41 0.81 -8.02 7.98
CA ARG A 41 1.73 -7.01 7.44
C ARG A 41 2.72 -7.65 6.46
N MET A 42 3.11 -6.91 5.43
CA MET A 42 4.28 -7.28 4.61
C MET A 42 5.57 -7.22 5.42
N ASP A 43 6.44 -8.21 5.21
CA ASP A 43 7.82 -8.19 5.69
C ASP A 43 8.58 -7.01 5.07
N GLY A 44 9.15 -6.16 5.92
CA GLY A 44 9.79 -4.91 5.50
C GLY A 44 8.84 -3.76 5.12
N GLY A 45 7.52 -3.93 5.30
CA GLY A 45 6.51 -2.91 4.98
C GLY A 45 6.17 -2.81 3.49
N VAL A 46 5.43 -1.75 3.13
CA VAL A 46 5.01 -1.48 1.74
C VAL A 46 5.93 -0.42 1.15
N ASN A 47 6.88 -0.85 0.32
CA ASN A 47 7.80 0.04 -0.38
C ASN A 47 7.34 0.20 -1.82
N LEU A 48 6.87 1.39 -2.19
CA LEU A 48 6.41 1.74 -3.53
C LEU A 48 6.93 3.13 -3.90
N LYS A 49 7.13 3.37 -5.19
CA LYS A 49 7.47 4.70 -5.71
C LYS A 49 6.18 5.42 -6.06
N ILE A 50 5.95 6.58 -5.45
CA ILE A 50 4.77 7.42 -5.72
C ILE A 50 5.24 8.68 -6.45
N SER A 51 4.62 8.99 -7.58
CA SER A 51 4.85 10.21 -8.35
C SER A 51 3.52 10.84 -8.75
N LYS A 52 3.42 12.17 -8.75
CA LYS A 52 2.19 12.85 -9.21
C LYS A 52 1.94 12.56 -10.68
N VAL A 53 0.69 12.29 -11.03
CA VAL A 53 0.21 12.34 -12.41
C VAL A 53 -0.02 13.82 -12.71
N GLN A 54 0.63 14.34 -13.74
CA GLN A 54 0.43 15.73 -14.20
C GLN A 54 -1.01 15.94 -14.68
#